data_AF-A0AAE1Q585-F1
#
_entry.id   AF-A0AAE1Q585-F1
#
_cell.length_a   1.000
_cell.length_b   1.000
_cell.length_c   1.000
_cell.angle_alpha   90.00
_cell.angle_beta   90.00
_cell.angle_gamma   90.00
#
_symmetry.space_group_name_H-M   'P 1'
#
loop_
_entity.id
_entity.type
_entity.pdbx_description
1 polymer ?
#
loop_
_entity_poly.entity_id
_entity_poly.type
_entity_poly.pdbx_seq_one_letter_code
_entity_poly.pdbx_strand_id
1 'polypeptide(L)'
;MDRVTLPIVKTLSGLLVSTAVLDEVLENNDQEITELITRLRTECQDSLNNNKITSVLSVMCELLRVSSPVMTKQIITHVTLFLSHQYPKVRDIAATTLLTAM
;
A
#
# COMPACT_ATOMS: atom_id res chain seq x y z
N MET A 1 17.97 5.46 5.99
CA MET A 1 16.55 5.34 6.35
C MET A 1 15.98 3.96 6.09
N ASP A 2 16.23 3.36 4.92
CA ASP A 2 15.68 2.03 4.56
C ASP A 2 15.87 0.89 5.58
N ARG A 3 16.92 0.92 6.40
CA ARG A 3 17.15 -0.06 7.48
C ARG A 3 16.04 -0.12 8.52
N VAL A 4 15.28 0.97 8.69
CA VAL A 4 14.21 1.08 9.69
C VAL A 4 12.85 1.06 9.03
N THR A 5 12.67 1.77 7.91
CA THR A 5 11.34 1.89 7.29
C THR A 5 10.87 0.60 6.64
N LEU A 6 11.76 -0.19 6.03
CA LEU A 6 11.36 -1.46 5.41
C LEU A 6 10.80 -2.47 6.43
N PRO A 7 11.45 -2.74 7.59
CA PRO A 7 10.86 -3.55 8.66
C PRO A 7 9.49 -3.03 9.12
N ILE A 8 9.32 -1.73 9.26
CA ILE A 8 8.05 -1.11 9.69
C ILE A 8 6.94 -1.38 8.65
N VAL A 9 7.22 -1.12 7.36
CA VAL A 9 6.24 -1.35 6.29
C VAL A 9 5.84 -2.83 6.20
N LYS A 10 6.79 -3.76 6.36
CA LYS A 10 6.50 -5.19 6.42
C LYS A 10 5.64 -5.56 7.63
N THR A 11 5.90 -4.95 8.78
CA THR A 11 5.11 -5.17 10.00
C THR A 11 3.68 -4.67 9.80
N LEU A 12 3.50 -3.49 9.20
CA LEU A 12 2.18 -2.94 8.87
C LEU A 12 1.41 -3.87 7.92
N SER A 13 2.05 -4.35 6.85
CA SER A 13 1.45 -5.35 5.95
C SER A 13 1.04 -6.61 6.72
N GLY A 14 1.91 -7.15 7.57
CA GLY A 14 1.60 -8.32 8.39
C GLY A 14 0.43 -8.10 9.36
N LEU A 15 0.35 -6.93 9.99
CA LEU A 15 -0.76 -6.57 10.90
C LEU A 15 -2.09 -6.43 10.15
N LEU A 16 -2.09 -5.80 8.97
CA LEU A 16 -3.30 -5.68 8.14
C LEU A 16 -3.79 -7.05 7.64
N VAL A 17 -2.88 -7.99 7.37
CA VAL A 17 -3.25 -9.35 6.94
C VAL A 17 -3.72 -10.22 8.11
N SER A 18 -3.07 -10.10 9.28
CA SER A 18 -3.17 -11.12 10.33
C SER A 18 -4.01 -10.70 11.53
N THR A 19 -4.39 -9.41 11.64
CA THR A 19 -5.09 -8.88 12.81
C THR A 19 -6.27 -8.01 12.40
N ALA A 20 -7.44 -8.24 13.01
CA ALA A 20 -8.58 -7.34 12.88
C ALA A 20 -8.36 -6.00 13.62
N VAL A 21 -7.27 -5.87 14.39
CA VAL A 21 -6.97 -4.68 15.20
C VAL A 21 -6.80 -3.45 14.32
N LEU A 22 -6.07 -3.58 13.20
CA LEU A 22 -5.94 -2.45 12.27
C LEU A 22 -7.23 -2.21 11.49
N ASP A 23 -8.01 -3.25 11.22
CA ASP A 23 -9.32 -3.11 10.57
C ASP A 23 -10.22 -2.23 11.45
N GLU A 24 -10.31 -2.50 12.77
CA GLU A 24 -11.10 -1.69 13.72
C GLU A 24 -10.62 -0.24 13.86
N VAL A 25 -9.30 0.00 13.79
CA VAL A 25 -8.73 1.35 13.89
C VAL A 25 -8.94 2.16 12.61
N LEU A 26 -8.87 1.48 11.45
CA LEU A 26 -8.96 2.11 10.14
C LEU A 26 -10.41 2.20 9.62
N GLU A 27 -11.33 1.40 10.16
CA GLU A 27 -12.74 1.42 9.81
C GLU A 27 -13.33 2.82 10.09
N ASN A 28 -13.80 3.50 9.04
CA ASN A 28 -14.30 4.87 9.06
C ASN A 28 -13.27 5.98 9.36
N ASN A 29 -11.96 5.69 9.30
CA ASN A 29 -10.91 6.68 9.53
C ASN A 29 -10.16 7.05 8.23
N ASP A 30 -10.90 7.59 7.26
CA ASP A 30 -10.40 7.97 5.94
C ASP A 30 -9.22 8.96 6.01
N GLN A 31 -9.16 9.81 7.04
CA GLN A 31 -8.06 10.75 7.22
C GLN A 31 -6.74 10.02 7.51
N GLU A 32 -6.73 9.08 8.46
CA GLU A 32 -5.53 8.31 8.79
C GLU A 32 -5.07 7.44 7.62
N ILE A 33 -6.02 6.84 6.88
CA ILE A 33 -5.71 6.10 5.65
C ILE A 33 -5.05 7.02 4.61
N THR A 34 -5.58 8.23 4.41
CA THR A 34 -5.02 9.22 3.48
C THR A 34 -3.61 9.65 3.89
N GLU A 35 -3.38 9.91 5.18
CA GLU A 35 -2.05 10.26 5.70
C GLU A 35 -1.06 9.11 5.54
N LEU A 36 -1.50 7.88 5.82
CA LEU A 36 -0.68 6.67 5.65
C LEU A 36 -0.27 6.48 4.19
N ILE A 37 -1.22 6.57 3.24
CA ILE A 37 -0.95 6.49 1.80
C ILE A 37 0.06 7.57 1.38
N THR A 38 -0.12 8.80 1.86
CA THR A 38 0.77 9.91 1.55
C THR A 38 2.20 9.63 2.03
N ARG A 39 2.36 9.18 3.28
CA ARG A 39 3.66 8.82 3.85
C ARG A 39 4.31 7.66 3.11
N LEU A 40 3.55 6.62 2.79
CA LEU A 40 4.01 5.46 2.03
C LEU A 40 4.49 5.85 0.62
N ARG A 41 3.79 6.78 -0.04
CA ARG A 41 4.22 7.33 -1.34
C ARG A 41 5.51 8.11 -1.24
N THR A 42 5.62 9.03 -0.29
CA THR A 42 6.84 9.80 -0.07
C THR A 42 8.03 8.89 0.21
N GLU A 43 7.81 7.81 0.97
CA GLU A 43 8.86 6.85 1.31
C GLU A 43 9.31 5.99 0.11
N CYS A 44 8.44 5.82 -0.90
CA CYS A 44 8.77 5.15 -2.17
C CYS A 44 9.28 6.09 -3.26
N GLN A 45 8.98 7.38 -3.16
CA GLN A 45 9.39 8.37 -4.13
C GLN A 45 10.93 8.35 -4.23
N ASP A 46 11.44 8.12 -5.44
CA ASP A 46 12.87 8.00 -5.76
C ASP A 46 13.61 6.83 -5.09
N SER A 47 12.89 5.87 -4.47
CA SER A 47 13.53 4.68 -3.94
C SER A 47 13.98 3.75 -5.06
N LEU A 48 15.25 3.32 -5.02
CA LEU A 48 15.76 2.26 -5.90
C LEU A 48 15.56 0.86 -5.31
N ASN A 49 15.08 0.76 -4.07
CA ASN A 49 14.94 -0.50 -3.34
C ASN A 49 13.62 -1.21 -3.71
N ASN A 50 13.71 -2.18 -4.61
CA ASN A 50 12.56 -2.96 -5.06
C ASN A 50 11.77 -3.61 -3.91
N ASN A 51 12.46 -4.13 -2.89
CA ASN A 51 11.80 -4.76 -1.73
C ASN A 51 10.94 -3.76 -0.93
N LYS A 52 11.37 -2.51 -0.87
CA LYS A 52 10.64 -1.43 -0.21
C LYS A 52 9.40 -1.05 -0.98
N ILE A 53 9.55 -0.81 -2.29
CA ILE A 53 8.44 -0.49 -3.19
C ILE A 53 7.38 -1.59 -3.16
N THR A 54 7.80 -2.85 -3.27
CA THR A 54 6.88 -4.01 -3.23
C THR A 54 6.20 -4.16 -1.88
N SER A 55 6.91 -3.90 -0.76
CA SER A 55 6.29 -3.92 0.58
C SER A 55 5.25 -2.80 0.75
N VAL A 56 5.53 -1.60 0.26
CA VAL A 56 4.56 -0.49 0.28
C VAL A 56 3.35 -0.79 -0.59
N LEU A 57 3.59 -1.31 -1.79
CA LEU A 57 2.51 -1.73 -2.67
C LEU A 57 1.63 -2.77 -1.98
N SER A 58 2.21 -3.76 -1.31
CA SER A 58 1.46 -4.74 -0.51
C SER A 58 0.60 -4.07 0.57
N VAL A 59 1.13 -3.12 1.33
CA VAL A 59 0.32 -2.36 2.32
C VAL A 59 -0.86 -1.66 1.64
N MET A 60 -0.65 -0.99 0.51
CA MET A 60 -1.74 -0.35 -0.24
C MET A 60 -2.79 -1.36 -0.73
N CYS A 61 -2.36 -2.58 -1.11
CA CYS A 61 -3.29 -3.64 -1.48
C CYS A 61 -4.16 -4.06 -0.30
N GLU A 62 -3.56 -4.23 0.88
CA GLU A 62 -4.31 -4.62 2.07
C GLU A 62 -5.29 -3.53 2.52
N LEU A 63 -4.93 -2.25 2.35
CA LEU A 63 -5.83 -1.14 2.66
C LEU A 63 -7.11 -1.16 1.81
N LEU A 64 -7.09 -1.70 0.58
CA LEU A 64 -8.29 -1.83 -0.25
C LEU A 64 -9.38 -2.68 0.41
N ARG A 65 -9.01 -3.65 1.26
CA ARG A 65 -9.97 -4.53 1.95
C ARG A 65 -10.78 -3.80 3.03
N VAL A 66 -10.20 -2.77 3.63
CA VAL A 66 -10.77 -2.06 4.80
C VAL A 66 -11.25 -0.64 4.49
N SER A 67 -11.05 -0.20 3.25
CA SER A 67 -11.28 1.18 2.83
C SER A 67 -12.73 1.47 2.45
N SER A 68 -13.19 2.69 2.75
CA SER A 68 -14.44 3.22 2.23
C SER A 68 -14.42 3.31 0.70
N PRO A 69 -15.58 3.35 -0.01
CA PRO A 69 -15.60 3.47 -1.46
C PRO A 69 -14.82 4.68 -2.02
N VAL A 70 -14.77 5.78 -1.26
CA VAL A 70 -14.01 6.98 -1.61
C VAL A 70 -12.50 6.70 -1.54
N MET A 71 -12.05 6.06 -0.46
CA MET A 71 -10.65 5.68 -0.27
C MET A 71 -10.21 4.60 -1.27
N THR A 72 -11.05 3.63 -1.57
CA THR A 72 -10.80 2.59 -2.58
C THR A 72 -10.45 3.20 -3.93
N LYS A 73 -11.19 4.22 -4.38
CA LYS A 73 -10.89 4.92 -5.63
C LYS A 73 -9.51 5.61 -5.59
N GLN A 74 -9.15 6.24 -4.48
CA GLN A 74 -7.84 6.89 -4.32
C GLN A 74 -6.70 5.86 -4.33
N ILE A 75 -6.85 4.77 -3.57
CA ILE A 75 -5.86 3.70 -3.51
C ILE A 75 -5.67 3.06 -4.89
N ILE A 76 -6.75 2.72 -5.60
CA ILE A 76 -6.69 2.19 -6.98
C ILE A 76 -5.94 3.16 -7.90
N THR A 77 -6.22 4.47 -7.79
CA THR A 77 -5.52 5.50 -8.58
C THR A 77 -4.02 5.47 -8.29
N HIS A 78 -3.61 5.33 -7.04
CA HIS A 78 -2.20 5.21 -6.66
C HIS A 78 -1.57 3.89 -7.11
N VAL A 79 -2.25 2.76 -6.95
CA VAL A 79 -1.78 1.45 -7.42
C VAL A 79 -1.57 1.45 -8.94
N THR A 80 -2.45 2.12 -9.69
CA THR A 80 -2.35 2.25 -11.15
C THR A 80 -1.04 2.92 -11.59
N LEU A 81 -0.51 3.87 -10.81
CA LEU A 81 0.78 4.51 -11.11
C LEU A 81 1.95 3.52 -11.07
N PHE A 82 1.84 2.42 -10.33
CA PHE A 82 2.89 1.40 -10.29
C PHE A 82 2.92 0.51 -11.54
N LEU A 83 1.89 0.55 -12.40
CA LEU A 83 1.88 -0.17 -13.68
C LEU A 83 2.92 0.37 -14.67
N SER A 84 3.36 1.62 -14.52
CA SER A 84 4.42 2.21 -15.35
C SER A 84 5.82 2.11 -14.73
N HIS A 85 5.96 1.40 -13.60
CA HIS A 85 7.24 1.34 -12.89
C HIS A 85 8.34 0.64 -13.72
N GLN A 86 9.59 1.07 -13.55
CA GLN A 86 10.76 0.50 -14.24
C GLN A 86 11.04 -0.97 -13.87
N TYR A 87 10.46 -1.47 -12.77
CA TYR A 87 10.70 -2.83 -12.27
C TYR A 87 9.52 -3.74 -12.65
N PRO A 88 9.73 -4.79 -13.47
CA PRO A 88 8.65 -5.67 -13.93
C PRO A 88 7.82 -6.26 -12.79
N LYS A 89 8.47 -6.78 -11.74
CA LYS A 89 7.81 -7.37 -10.57
C LYS A 89 6.84 -6.40 -9.87
N VAL A 90 7.16 -5.10 -9.83
CA VAL A 90 6.29 -4.08 -9.22
C VAL A 90 5.02 -3.92 -10.07
N ARG A 91 5.17 -3.91 -11.40
CA ARG A 91 4.04 -3.85 -12.33
C ARG A 91 3.15 -5.09 -12.22
N ASP A 92 3.75 -6.28 -12.13
CA ASP A 92 3.00 -7.53 -12.02
C ASP A 92 2.15 -7.58 -10.75
N ILE A 93 2.72 -7.15 -9.61
CA ILE A 93 1.99 -7.06 -8.34
C ILE A 93 0.86 -6.04 -8.48
N ALA A 94 1.12 -4.85 -9.01
CA ALA A 94 0.12 -3.80 -9.17
C ALA A 94 -1.05 -4.26 -10.07
N ALA A 95 -0.74 -4.93 -11.20
CA ALA A 95 -1.73 -5.48 -12.10
C ALA A 95 -2.59 -6.57 -11.44
N THR A 96 -1.94 -7.49 -10.70
CA THR A 96 -2.63 -8.56 -9.97
C THR A 96 -3.58 -8.00 -8.92
N THR A 97 -3.13 -7.00 -8.16
CA THR A 97 -3.96 -6.31 -7.17
C THR A 97 -5.16 -5.64 -7.80
N LEU A 98 -4.96 -4.87 -8.86
CA LEU A 98 -6.06 -4.18 -9.54
C LEU A 98 -7.09 -5.18 -10.10
N LEU A 99 -6.62 -6.29 -10.66
CA LEU A 99 -7.51 -7.35 -11.14
C LEU A 99 -8.31 -8.01 -10.01
N THR A 100 -7.73 -8.13 -8.81
CA THR A 100 -8.39 -8.79 -7.66
C THR A 100 -9.32 -7.84 -6.91
N ALA A 101 -9.05 -6.53 -6.95
CA ALA A 101 -9.82 -5.50 -6.25
C ALA A 101 -11.02 -4.97 -7.06
N MET A 102 -11.08 -5.26 -8.36
CA MET A 102 -12.19 -4.93 -9.27
C MET A 102 -13.16 -6.09 -9.39
#